data_AF-A0A2T5C796-F1
#
_entry.id   AF-A0A2T5C796-F1
#
_cell.length_a   1.000
_cell.length_b   1.000
_cell.length_c   1.000
_cell.angle_alpha   90.00
_cell.angle_beta   90.00
_cell.angle_gamma   90.00
#
_symmetry.space_group_name_H-M   'P 1'
#
loop_
_entity.id
_entity.type
_entity.pdbx_description
1 polymer ?
#
loop_
_entity_poly.entity_id
_entity_poly.type
_entity_poly.pdbx_seq_one_letter_code
_entity_poly.pdbx_strand_id
1 'polypeptide(L)'
;MMRKICYLFSMLLLVGFVASCGSSQVQDNTVPLYIGTYTSGSSEGIYIARFDTVSGKADNLQLLASVDNPSFLTLDANGKLLFAVSEHT
;
A
#
# COMPACT_ATOMS: atom_id res chain seq x y z
N MET A 1 54.72 23.22 -4.41
CA MET A 1 54.06 21.93 -4.10
C MET A 1 52.69 22.11 -3.43
N MET A 2 52.52 23.03 -2.47
CA MET A 2 51.25 23.29 -1.74
C MET A 2 50.01 23.61 -2.61
N ARG A 3 50.14 24.35 -3.71
CA ARG A 3 48.97 24.74 -4.53
C ARG A 3 48.23 23.53 -5.14
N LYS A 4 48.95 22.48 -5.54
CA LYS A 4 48.35 21.26 -6.12
C LYS A 4 47.57 20.44 -5.06
N ILE A 5 48.03 20.45 -3.82
CA ILE A 5 47.33 19.85 -2.67
C ILE A 5 46.00 20.57 -2.40
N CYS A 6 45.96 21.90 -2.49
CA CYS A 6 44.72 22.65 -2.31
C CYS A 6 43.66 22.37 -3.39
N TYR A 7 44.07 22.19 -4.65
CA TYR A 7 43.15 21.82 -5.74
C TYR A 7 42.60 20.41 -5.60
N LEU A 8 43.41 19.45 -5.13
CA LEU A 8 42.97 18.08 -4.86
C LEU A 8 41.95 18.01 -3.71
N PHE A 9 42.16 18.78 -2.63
CA PHE A 9 41.20 18.88 -1.52
C PHE A 9 39.90 19.59 -1.95
N SER A 10 40.00 20.64 -2.75
CA SER A 10 38.84 21.36 -3.31
C SER A 10 38.04 20.52 -4.30
N MET A 11 38.69 19.65 -5.07
CA MET A 11 38.03 18.76 -6.02
C MET A 11 37.32 17.59 -5.32
N LEU A 12 37.88 17.10 -4.21
CA LEU A 12 37.26 16.03 -3.40
C LEU A 12 36.00 16.51 -2.66
N LEU A 13 35.98 17.77 -2.19
CA LEU A 13 34.81 18.40 -1.56
C LEU A 13 33.66 18.64 -2.55
N LEU A 14 33.96 18.93 -3.82
CA LEU A 14 32.95 19.17 -4.86
C LEU A 14 32.22 17.88 -5.28
N VAL A 15 32.91 16.74 -5.27
CA VAL A 15 32.33 15.43 -5.62
C VAL A 15 31.38 14.90 -4.53
N GLY A 16 31.64 15.22 -3.26
CA GLY A 16 30.76 14.85 -2.15
C GLY A 16 29.41 15.58 -2.16
N PHE A 17 29.33 16.78 -2.75
CA PHE A 17 28.12 17.62 -2.75
C PHE A 17 27.10 17.19 -3.83
N VAL A 18 27.56 16.66 -4.97
CA VAL A 18 26.68 16.20 -6.07
C VAL A 18 26.05 14.82 -5.83
N ALA A 19 26.45 14.10 -4.79
CA ALA A 19 25.89 12.78 -4.45
C ALA A 19 24.56 12.84 -3.69
N SER A 20 24.07 14.02 -3.31
CA SER A 20 22.75 14.18 -2.70
C SER A 20 21.66 14.28 -3.78
N CYS A 21 21.54 13.24 -4.61
CA CYS A 21 20.35 13.06 -5.44
C CYS A 21 19.19 12.73 -4.48
N GLY A 22 18.33 13.71 -4.22
CA GLY A 22 17.13 13.53 -3.42
C GLY A 22 16.24 12.52 -4.09
N SER A 23 16.20 11.30 -3.55
CA SER A 23 15.18 10.32 -3.91
C SER A 23 13.82 10.86 -3.49
N SER A 24 13.00 11.31 -4.44
CA SER A 24 11.57 11.56 -4.20
C SER A 24 10.95 10.24 -3.72
N GLN A 25 10.68 10.15 -2.41
CA GLN A 25 9.94 9.04 -1.84
C GLN A 25 8.52 9.12 -2.40
N VAL A 26 8.15 8.16 -3.24
CA VAL A 26 6.74 7.98 -3.63
C VAL A 26 6.00 7.55 -2.37
N GLN A 27 5.22 8.47 -1.81
CA GLN A 27 4.35 8.19 -0.67
C GLN A 27 3.25 7.22 -1.16
N ASP A 28 3.38 5.93 -0.85
CA ASP A 28 2.30 4.97 -1.10
C ASP A 28 1.18 5.24 -0.09
N ASN A 29 0.08 5.79 -0.60
CA ASN A 29 -1.12 6.13 0.12
C ASN A 29 -2.24 5.10 -0.09
N THR A 30 -1.88 3.88 -0.47
CA THR A 30 -2.83 2.78 -0.68
C THR A 30 -2.92 1.85 0.52
N VAL A 31 -4.14 1.39 0.81
CA VAL A 31 -4.46 0.42 1.88
C VAL A 31 -5.33 -0.71 1.33
N PRO A 32 -5.34 -1.91 1.93
CA PRO A 32 -6.29 -2.96 1.56
C PRO A 32 -7.72 -2.56 1.96
N LEU A 33 -8.65 -2.70 1.03
CA LEU A 33 -10.09 -2.53 1.26
C LEU A 33 -10.77 -3.89 1.17
N TYR A 34 -11.31 -4.37 2.29
CA TYR A 34 -12.11 -5.60 2.37
C TYR A 34 -13.59 -5.27 2.17
N ILE A 35 -14.27 -6.03 1.31
CA ILE A 35 -15.64 -5.76 0.88
C ILE A 35 -16.50 -6.99 1.17
N GLY A 36 -17.44 -6.83 2.10
CA GLY A 36 -18.50 -7.81 2.38
C GLY A 36 -19.70 -7.60 1.45
N THR A 37 -20.48 -8.65 1.22
CA THR A 37 -21.56 -8.66 0.22
C THR A 37 -22.74 -9.52 0.65
N TYR A 38 -23.85 -9.38 -0.07
CA TYR A 38 -24.86 -10.43 -0.19
C TYR A 38 -24.61 -11.22 -1.47
N THR A 39 -24.69 -12.54 -1.39
CA THR A 39 -24.41 -13.46 -2.52
C THR A 39 -25.66 -13.91 -3.27
N SER A 40 -26.81 -13.27 -3.01
CA SER A 40 -28.05 -13.50 -3.78
C SER A 40 -27.98 -13.01 -5.23
N GLY A 41 -27.02 -12.15 -5.55
CA GLY A 41 -26.73 -11.66 -6.90
C GLY A 41 -25.56 -12.39 -7.56
N SER A 42 -24.70 -11.64 -8.26
CA SER A 42 -23.51 -12.16 -8.92
C SER A 42 -22.26 -12.19 -8.04
N SER A 43 -22.39 -11.79 -6.77
CA SER A 43 -21.26 -11.78 -5.83
C SER A 43 -20.94 -13.19 -5.38
N GLU A 44 -19.66 -13.55 -5.34
CA GLU A 44 -19.18 -14.87 -4.92
C GLU A 44 -18.75 -14.93 -3.45
N GLY A 45 -18.71 -13.79 -2.75
CA GLY A 45 -18.29 -13.70 -1.35
C GLY A 45 -17.52 -12.42 -1.02
N ILE A 46 -16.38 -12.57 -0.35
CA ILE A 46 -15.55 -11.45 0.14
C ILE A 46 -14.55 -11.04 -0.93
N TYR A 47 -14.44 -9.74 -1.19
CA TYR A 47 -13.45 -9.19 -2.12
C TYR A 47 -12.42 -8.34 -1.39
N ILE A 48 -11.25 -8.19 -2.02
CA ILE A 48 -10.20 -7.24 -1.61
C ILE A 48 -9.82 -6.35 -2.79
N ALA A 49 -9.57 -5.07 -2.52
CA ALA A 49 -9.06 -4.11 -3.48
C ALA A 49 -7.92 -3.29 -2.88
N ARG A 50 -7.14 -2.61 -3.73
CA ARG A 50 -6.25 -1.53 -3.28
C ARG A 50 -7.04 -0.24 -3.26
N PHE A 51 -7.01 0.48 -2.14
CA PHE A 51 -7.72 1.73 -1.96
C PHE A 51 -6.75 2.87 -1.70
N ASP A 52 -6.75 3.87 -2.58
CA ASP A 52 -6.02 5.13 -2.41
C ASP A 52 -6.80 6.04 -1.46
N THR A 53 -6.23 6.34 -0.29
CA THR A 53 -6.90 7.14 0.75
C THR A 53 -6.93 8.65 0.47
N VAL A 54 -6.24 9.12 -0.57
CA VAL A 54 -6.15 10.54 -0.95
C VAL A 54 -7.11 10.85 -2.11
N SER A 55 -7.10 10.03 -3.16
CA SER A 55 -7.95 10.18 -4.33
C SER A 55 -9.30 9.46 -4.20
N GLY A 56 -9.42 8.51 -3.27
CA GLY A 56 -10.61 7.69 -3.07
C GLY A 56 -10.83 6.62 -4.14
N LYS A 57 -9.83 6.38 -5.00
CA LYS A 57 -9.91 5.36 -6.05
C LYS A 57 -9.62 3.98 -5.47
N ALA A 58 -10.42 2.99 -5.90
CA ALA A 58 -10.15 1.59 -5.66
C ALA A 58 -9.79 0.90 -6.99
N ASP A 59 -8.76 0.06 -6.97
CA ASP A 59 -8.35 -0.74 -8.12
C ASP A 59 -7.95 -2.17 -7.69
N ASN A 60 -7.64 -3.01 -8.68
CA ASN A 60 -7.21 -4.40 -8.47
C ASN A 60 -8.17 -5.20 -7.58
N LEU A 61 -9.47 -5.19 -7.92
CA LEU A 61 -10.48 -5.97 -7.23
C LEU A 61 -10.24 -7.47 -7.46
N GLN A 62 -10.17 -8.23 -6.37
CA GLN A 62 -9.93 -9.67 -6.38
C GLN A 62 -10.91 -10.38 -5.44
N LEU A 63 -11.37 -11.57 -5.81
CA LEU A 63 -12.08 -12.45 -4.89
C LEU A 63 -11.09 -12.96 -3.84
N LEU A 64 -11.35 -12.64 -2.58
CA LEU A 64 -10.51 -13.07 -1.45
C LEU A 64 -10.96 -14.44 -0.91
N ALA A 65 -12.27 -14.63 -0.78
CA ALA A 65 -12.85 -15.88 -0.30
C ALA A 65 -14.28 -16.05 -0.82
N SER A 66 -14.61 -17.27 -1.26
CA SER A 66 -16.00 -17.62 -1.57
C SER A 66 -16.72 -18.07 -0.30
N VAL A 67 -17.74 -17.31 0.09
CA VAL A 67 -18.51 -17.46 1.34
C VAL A 67 -19.92 -16.94 1.08
N ASP A 68 -20.93 -17.62 1.60
CA ASP A 68 -22.32 -17.17 1.47
C ASP A 68 -22.64 -15.99 2.39
N ASN A 69 -23.22 -14.93 1.82
CA ASN A 69 -23.65 -13.69 2.50
C ASN A 69 -22.69 -13.18 3.60
N PRO A 70 -21.43 -12.84 3.28
CA PRO A 70 -20.50 -12.24 4.23
C PRO A 70 -20.82 -10.76 4.44
N SER A 71 -21.98 -10.48 5.03
CA SER A 71 -22.56 -9.12 5.15
C SER A 71 -21.84 -8.22 6.16
N PHE A 72 -21.05 -8.80 7.06
CA PHE A 72 -20.26 -8.08 8.04
C PHE A 72 -18.86 -8.70 8.19
N LEU A 73 -17.86 -7.81 8.27
CA LEU A 73 -16.45 -8.16 8.39
C LEU A 73 -15.80 -7.37 9.53
N THR A 74 -14.84 -7.97 10.22
CA THR A 74 -13.96 -7.26 11.15
C THR A 74 -12.55 -7.86 11.16
N LEU A 75 -11.55 -7.02 11.42
CA LEU A 75 -10.16 -7.44 11.55
C LEU A 75 -9.83 -7.67 13.03
N ASP A 76 -8.90 -8.60 13.31
CA ASP A 76 -8.26 -8.63 14.63
C ASP A 76 -7.42 -7.35 14.85
N ALA A 77 -6.98 -7.14 16.09
CA ALA A 77 -6.22 -5.95 16.48
C ALA A 77 -4.92 -5.76 15.66
N ASN A 78 -4.33 -6.83 15.13
CA ASN A 78 -3.11 -6.76 14.33
C ASN A 78 -3.37 -6.77 12.81
N GLY A 79 -4.62 -6.87 12.37
CA GLY A 79 -4.98 -6.93 10.95
C GLY A 79 -4.51 -8.20 10.22
N LYS A 80 -4.22 -9.28 10.95
CA LYS A 80 -3.77 -10.58 10.41
C LYS A 80 -4.91 -11.56 10.18
N LEU A 81 -6.01 -11.44 10.91
CA LEU A 81 -7.19 -12.28 10.79
C LEU A 81 -8.38 -11.42 10.38
N LEU A 82 -9.11 -11.88 9.36
CA LEU A 82 -10.39 -11.32 8.94
C LEU A 82 -11.50 -12.26 9.40
N PHE A 83 -12.40 -11.78 10.25
CA PHE A 83 -13.59 -12.48 10.68
C PHE A 83 -14.78 -12.02 9.84
N ALA A 84 -15.58 -12.98 9.40
CA ALA A 84 -16.77 -12.74 8.60
C ALA A 84 -17.93 -13.55 9.17
N VAL A 85 -19.14 -12.99 9.14
CA VAL A 85 -20.36 -13.78 9.29
C VAL A 85 -20.64 -14.55 8.01
N SER A 86 -21.46 -15.59 8.10
CA SER A 86 -22.19 -16.15 6.96
C SER A 86 -23.67 -16.03 7.30
N GLU A 87 -24.34 -15.07 6.69
CA GLU A 87 -25.69 -14.67 7.09
C GLU A 87 -26.73 -15.58 6.41
N HIS A 88 -27.46 -16.32 7.24
CA HIS A 88 -28.60 -17.13 6.85
C HIS A 88 -29.81 -16.74 7.71
N THR A 89 -30.99 -16.64 7.09
CA THR A 89 -32.27 -16.37 7.75
C THR A 89 -33.08 -17.65 7.88
#